data_AF-A0A952TW82-F1
#
_entry.id   AF-A0A952TW82-F1
#
_cell.length_a   1.000
_cell.length_b   1.000
_cell.length_c   1.000
_cell.angle_alpha   90.00
_cell.angle_beta   90.00
_cell.angle_gamma   90.00
#
_symmetry.space_group_name_H-M   'P 1'
#
loop_
_entity.id
_entity.type
_entity.pdbx_description
1 polymer ?
#
loop_
_entity_poly.entity_id
_entity_poly.type
_entity_poly.pdbx_seq_one_letter_code
_entity_poly.pdbx_strand_id
1 'polypeptide(L)'
;MDRAKKTDDFILKLIKQQPDIDRGKKMIFDAIGEIIPGYNFGSLKGLDFDRTLIEFENWLVQTITSDPLPISVKSIWFGLGDVSNKEDAATGIGGEIQITLKGSKFLPSSKPKDWFKKDLWDATGKQSEIKAFKTISNSLKNYPNDAQDIQSLVLVALAVVLLINGFDIIKHEFLVYQPSLAIGCGYETGIHYVVGNLTEEGIQTP
;
A
#
# COMPACT_ATOMS: atom_id res chain seq x y z
N MET A 1 3.50 -5.37 25.64
CA MET A 1 4.07 -4.63 24.49
C MET A 1 2.93 -4.43 23.50
N ASP A 2 2.65 -3.18 23.14
CA ASP A 2 1.49 -2.77 22.34
C ASP A 2 1.58 -3.34 20.91
N ARG A 3 0.51 -3.99 20.42
CA ARG A 3 0.46 -4.57 19.06
C ARG A 3 0.62 -3.50 17.99
N ALA A 4 0.04 -2.32 18.19
CA ALA A 4 0.15 -1.20 17.26
C ALA A 4 1.61 -0.79 17.05
N LYS A 5 2.38 -0.71 18.14
CA LYS A 5 3.83 -0.41 18.07
C LYS A 5 4.60 -1.49 17.32
N LYS A 6 4.32 -2.77 17.58
CA LYS A 6 4.97 -3.87 16.85
C LYS A 6 4.68 -3.82 15.35
N THR A 7 3.45 -3.50 14.97
CA THR A 7 3.06 -3.32 13.58
C THR A 7 3.83 -2.17 12.93
N ASP A 8 3.88 -0.99 13.57
CA ASP A 8 4.64 0.16 13.09
C ASP A 8 6.14 -0.18 12.91
N ASP A 9 6.77 -0.78 13.93
CA ASP A 9 8.16 -1.23 13.88
C ASP A 9 8.40 -2.22 12.73
N PHE A 10 7.45 -3.12 12.46
CA PHE A 10 7.52 -4.07 11.36
C PHE A 10 7.38 -3.41 9.99
N ILE A 11 6.43 -2.48 9.80
CA ILE A 11 6.27 -1.76 8.53
C ILE A 11 7.52 -0.93 8.23
N LEU A 12 8.06 -0.22 9.21
CA LEU A 12 9.31 0.54 9.06
C LEU A 12 10.49 -0.39 8.73
N LYS A 13 10.52 -1.60 9.29
CA LYS A 13 11.51 -2.63 8.95
C LYS A 13 11.37 -3.10 7.50
N LEU A 14 10.16 -3.32 6.99
CA LEU A 14 9.93 -3.68 5.58
C LEU A 14 10.44 -2.59 4.65
N ILE A 15 10.06 -1.34 4.92
CA ILE A 15 10.51 -0.16 4.14
C ILE A 15 12.03 -0.09 4.11
N LYS A 16 12.68 -0.21 5.27
CA LYS A 16 14.14 -0.13 5.38
C LYS A 16 14.86 -1.28 4.66
N GLN A 17 14.30 -2.48 4.67
CA GLN A 17 14.95 -3.67 4.13
C GLN A 17 14.71 -3.86 2.62
N GLN A 18 13.70 -3.21 2.06
CA GLN A 18 13.30 -3.32 0.66
C GLN A 18 13.33 -4.76 0.13
N PRO A 19 12.59 -5.70 0.75
CA PRO A 19 12.61 -7.08 0.31
C PRO A 19 11.99 -7.24 -1.07
N ASP A 20 12.51 -8.22 -1.83
CA ASP A 20 11.80 -8.78 -2.98
C ASP A 20 10.45 -9.40 -2.56
N ILE A 21 9.64 -9.78 -3.54
CA ILE A 21 8.28 -10.27 -3.34
C ILE A 21 8.23 -11.53 -2.45
N ASP A 22 9.16 -12.46 -2.63
CA ASP A 22 9.22 -13.73 -1.89
C ASP A 22 9.63 -13.51 -0.43
N ARG A 23 10.68 -12.72 -0.21
CA ARG A 23 11.13 -12.36 1.13
C ARG A 23 10.08 -11.51 1.84
N GLY A 24 9.44 -10.57 1.14
CA GLY A 24 8.36 -9.75 1.67
C GLY A 24 7.18 -10.59 2.14
N LYS A 25 6.75 -11.55 1.32
CA LYS A 25 5.73 -12.55 1.68
C LYS A 25 6.10 -13.29 2.97
N LYS A 26 7.31 -13.85 3.04
CA LYS A 26 7.78 -14.58 4.23
C LYS A 26 7.78 -13.68 5.46
N MET A 27 8.30 -12.46 5.35
CA MET A 27 8.35 -11.50 6.45
C MET A 27 6.95 -11.16 6.99
N ILE A 28 5.96 -11.02 6.10
CA ILE A 28 4.57 -10.77 6.50
C ILE A 28 4.01 -11.96 7.29
N PHE A 29 4.16 -13.19 6.79
CA PHE A 29 3.65 -14.38 7.49
C PHE A 29 4.33 -14.59 8.85
N ASP A 30 5.65 -14.40 8.93
CA ASP A 30 6.40 -14.49 10.19
C ASP A 30 5.89 -13.43 11.20
N ALA A 31 5.68 -12.19 10.73
CA ALA A 31 5.22 -11.09 11.59
C ALA A 31 3.82 -11.30 12.13
N ILE A 32 2.88 -11.83 11.34
CA ILE A 32 1.54 -12.07 11.87
C ILE A 32 1.60 -13.15 12.98
N GLY A 33 2.42 -14.19 12.84
CA GLY A 33 2.61 -15.20 13.88
C GLY A 33 3.16 -14.64 15.19
N GLU A 34 4.00 -13.61 15.11
CA GLU A 34 4.58 -12.93 16.28
C GLU A 34 3.65 -11.87 16.90
N ILE A 35 2.94 -11.09 16.06
CA ILE A 35 2.17 -9.91 16.47
C ILE A 35 0.73 -10.30 16.85
N ILE A 36 0.15 -11.29 16.17
CA ILE A 36 -1.23 -11.76 16.38
C ILE A 36 -1.22 -13.28 16.65
N PRO A 37 -0.71 -13.72 17.82
CA PRO A 37 -0.65 -15.15 18.15
C PRO A 37 -2.04 -15.78 18.14
N GLY A 38 -2.20 -16.90 17.43
CA GLY A 38 -3.47 -17.63 17.35
C GLY A 38 -4.32 -17.34 16.10
N TYR A 39 -3.94 -16.36 15.28
CA TYR A 39 -4.58 -16.16 13.98
C TYR A 39 -4.29 -17.34 13.04
N ASN A 40 -5.33 -17.98 12.49
CA ASN A 40 -5.16 -19.08 11.53
C ASN A 40 -5.08 -18.54 10.10
N PHE A 41 -3.85 -18.59 9.57
CA PHE A 41 -3.44 -18.16 8.23
C PHE A 41 -4.04 -18.93 7.05
N GLY A 42 -4.85 -19.96 7.29
CA GLY A 42 -5.38 -20.82 6.22
C GLY A 42 -5.99 -20.04 5.07
N SER A 43 -6.71 -18.94 5.38
CA SER A 43 -7.31 -18.04 4.38
C SER A 43 -6.29 -17.21 3.60
N LEU A 44 -5.11 -16.94 4.15
CA LEU A 44 -4.04 -16.16 3.53
C LEU A 44 -3.04 -17.03 2.76
N LYS A 45 -2.98 -18.35 3.03
CA LYS A 45 -2.08 -19.28 2.32
C LYS A 45 -2.34 -19.36 0.81
N GLY A 46 -3.55 -19.07 0.37
CA GLY A 46 -3.93 -19.01 -1.04
C GLY A 46 -3.53 -17.72 -1.75
N LEU A 47 -2.92 -16.74 -1.05
CA LEU A 47 -2.45 -15.52 -1.69
C LEU A 47 -1.22 -15.79 -2.56
N ASP A 48 -1.41 -15.54 -3.84
CA ASP A 48 -0.38 -15.57 -4.86
C ASP A 48 0.23 -14.17 -5.00
N PHE A 49 1.38 -13.95 -4.36
CA PHE A 49 2.04 -12.64 -4.32
C PHE A 49 2.62 -12.24 -5.68
N ASP A 50 3.09 -13.20 -6.48
CA ASP A 50 3.61 -12.92 -7.83
C ASP A 50 2.48 -12.44 -8.74
N ARG A 51 1.34 -13.14 -8.71
CA ARG A 51 0.14 -12.68 -9.42
C ARG A 51 -0.34 -11.32 -8.90
N THR A 52 -0.25 -11.08 -7.60
CA THR A 52 -0.64 -9.80 -7.00
C THR A 52 0.25 -8.67 -7.50
N LEU A 53 1.55 -8.90 -7.62
CA LEU A 53 2.50 -7.95 -8.18
C LEU A 53 2.16 -7.63 -9.64
N ILE A 54 1.90 -8.66 -10.46
CA ILE A 54 1.49 -8.46 -11.86
C ILE A 54 0.18 -7.67 -11.96
N GLU A 55 -0.82 -7.96 -11.12
CA GLU A 55 -2.08 -7.21 -11.07
C GLU A 55 -1.83 -5.73 -10.70
N PHE A 56 -0.93 -5.48 -9.75
CA PHE A 56 -0.53 -4.13 -9.33
C PHE A 56 0.22 -3.37 -10.43
N GLU A 57 1.22 -3.98 -11.07
CA GLU A 57 1.99 -3.37 -12.16
C GLU A 57 1.09 -3.01 -13.34
N ASN A 58 0.22 -3.93 -13.77
CA ASN A 58 -0.74 -3.67 -14.84
C ASN A 58 -1.66 -2.50 -14.49
N TRP A 59 -2.13 -2.43 -13.25
CA TRP A 59 -2.94 -1.33 -12.77
C TRP A 59 -2.18 0.01 -12.79
N LEU A 60 -0.90 0.03 -12.37
CA LEU A 60 -0.07 1.24 -12.46
C LEU A 60 0.10 1.70 -13.91
N VAL A 61 0.41 0.79 -14.83
CA VAL A 61 0.55 1.06 -16.26
C VAL A 61 -0.72 1.66 -16.83
N GLN A 62 -1.87 1.03 -16.58
CA GLN A 62 -3.16 1.53 -17.03
C GLN A 62 -3.44 2.91 -16.44
N THR A 63 -3.16 3.10 -15.15
CA THR A 63 -3.45 4.34 -14.45
C THR A 63 -2.68 5.51 -15.04
N ILE A 64 -1.35 5.37 -15.15
CA ILE A 64 -0.47 6.44 -15.62
C ILE A 64 -0.60 6.71 -17.12
N THR A 65 -0.86 5.68 -17.94
CA THR A 65 -1.04 5.85 -19.39
C THR A 65 -2.34 6.61 -19.69
N SER A 66 -3.39 6.33 -18.93
CA SER A 66 -4.69 6.99 -19.09
C SER A 66 -4.73 8.42 -18.55
N ASP A 67 -3.97 8.68 -17.49
CA ASP A 67 -3.97 9.93 -16.74
C ASP A 67 -2.55 10.22 -16.27
N PRO A 68 -1.71 10.79 -17.16
CA PRO A 68 -0.31 11.00 -16.86
C PRO A 68 -0.08 11.99 -15.72
N LEU A 69 1.03 11.80 -15.00
CA LEU A 69 1.36 12.63 -13.85
C LEU A 69 1.66 14.08 -14.28
N PRO A 70 1.03 15.11 -13.68
CA PRO A 70 1.38 16.50 -13.95
C PRO A 70 2.81 16.85 -13.51
N ILE A 71 3.51 17.69 -14.27
CA ILE A 71 4.88 18.19 -13.97
C ILE A 71 5.06 18.79 -12.56
N SER A 72 3.98 19.30 -11.97
CA SER A 72 4.00 19.93 -10.65
C SER A 72 3.83 18.94 -9.49
N VAL A 73 3.56 17.66 -9.76
CA VAL A 73 3.51 16.61 -8.74
C VAL A 73 4.93 16.22 -8.34
N LYS A 74 5.21 16.25 -7.04
CA LYS A 74 6.51 15.92 -6.43
C LYS A 74 6.45 14.70 -5.53
N SER A 75 5.26 14.29 -5.12
CA SER A 75 5.04 13.07 -4.36
C SER A 75 3.77 12.37 -4.82
N ILE A 76 3.77 11.05 -4.75
CA ILE A 76 2.57 10.23 -4.92
C ILE A 76 2.25 9.46 -3.65
N TRP A 77 0.96 9.24 -3.46
CA TRP A 77 0.37 8.61 -2.30
C TRP A 77 -0.54 7.47 -2.74
N PHE A 78 -0.29 6.29 -2.16
CA PHE A 78 -1.10 5.09 -2.33
C PHE A 78 -2.03 4.92 -1.14
N GLY A 79 -3.28 5.36 -1.30
CA GLY A 79 -4.30 5.33 -0.26
C GLY A 79 -5.02 3.99 -0.21
N LEU A 80 -5.02 3.35 0.96
CA LEU A 80 -5.90 2.24 1.26
C LEU A 80 -7.25 2.78 1.74
N GLY A 81 -8.31 2.47 1.01
CA GLY A 81 -9.67 2.93 1.30
C GLY A 81 -10.68 1.80 1.16
N ASP A 82 -11.73 1.84 1.98
CA ASP A 82 -12.90 0.96 1.85
C ASP A 82 -13.84 1.54 0.79
N VAL A 83 -14.10 0.76 -0.26
CA VAL A 83 -14.96 1.15 -1.38
C VAL A 83 -16.31 0.45 -1.34
N SER A 84 -16.60 -0.27 -0.24
CA SER A 84 -17.91 -0.90 -0.04
C SER A 84 -19.03 0.14 0.10
N ASN A 85 -20.24 -0.26 -0.26
CA ASN A 85 -21.42 0.58 -0.10
C ASN A 85 -21.63 0.93 1.38
N LYS A 86 -22.23 2.10 1.66
CA LYS A 86 -22.41 2.63 3.02
C LYS A 86 -23.07 1.67 4.03
N GLU A 87 -23.88 0.72 3.55
CA GLU A 87 -24.53 -0.29 4.39
C GLU A 87 -23.54 -1.37 4.89
N ASP A 88 -22.55 -1.75 4.08
CA ASP A 88 -21.51 -2.72 4.43
C ASP A 88 -20.38 -2.07 5.28
N ALA A 89 -20.07 -0.80 5.01
CA ALA A 89 -19.04 -0.02 5.71
C ALA A 89 -19.37 0.23 7.21
N ALA A 90 -20.63 0.12 7.61
CA ALA A 90 -21.10 0.44 8.97
C ALA A 90 -20.49 -0.45 10.07
N THR A 91 -19.96 -1.63 9.70
CA THR A 91 -19.30 -2.54 10.64
C THR A 91 -17.79 -2.38 10.71
N GLY A 92 -17.17 -1.69 9.74
CA GLY A 92 -15.70 -1.55 9.61
C GLY A 92 -14.94 -2.86 9.40
N ILE A 93 -15.63 -4.01 9.38
CA ILE A 93 -15.03 -5.35 9.32
C ILE A 93 -15.39 -5.98 7.97
N GLY A 94 -14.38 -6.21 7.15
CA GLY A 94 -14.52 -6.93 5.89
C GLY A 94 -15.08 -6.11 4.72
N GLY A 95 -14.89 -4.79 4.77
CA GLY A 95 -15.10 -3.90 3.62
C GLY A 95 -14.16 -4.19 2.46
N GLU A 96 -14.52 -3.71 1.27
CA GLU A 96 -13.74 -3.92 0.05
C GLU A 96 -12.60 -2.90 0.03
N ILE A 97 -11.45 -3.27 0.60
CA ILE A 97 -10.28 -2.39 0.61
C ILE A 97 -9.63 -2.42 -0.77
N GLN A 98 -9.36 -1.25 -1.32
CA GLN A 98 -8.63 -1.09 -2.58
C GLN A 98 -7.53 -0.02 -2.41
N ILE A 99 -6.53 -0.07 -3.30
CA ILE A 99 -5.52 0.97 -3.42
C ILE A 99 -6.01 2.04 -4.39
N THR A 100 -5.84 3.30 -4.00
CA THR A 100 -6.00 4.48 -4.83
C THR A 100 -4.65 5.16 -5.00
N LEU A 101 -4.50 5.93 -6.08
CA LEU A 101 -3.27 6.66 -6.38
C LEU A 101 -3.58 8.16 -6.52
N LYS A 102 -2.89 8.96 -5.71
CA LYS A 102 -3.00 10.42 -5.66
C LYS A 102 -1.62 11.06 -5.77
N GLY A 103 -1.56 12.30 -6.20
CA GLY A 103 -0.33 13.07 -6.38
C GLY A 103 -0.41 14.43 -5.72
N SER A 104 0.68 14.89 -5.13
CA SER A 104 0.79 16.20 -4.48
C SER A 104 2.00 16.99 -4.95
N LYS A 105 1.89 18.33 -4.92
CA LYS A 105 3.01 19.25 -5.16
C LYS A 105 3.94 19.41 -3.96
N PHE A 106 3.57 18.83 -2.83
CA PHE A 106 4.28 18.94 -1.56
C PHE A 106 5.15 17.71 -1.33
N LEU A 107 6.28 17.89 -0.64
CA LEU A 107 7.14 16.77 -0.26
C LEU A 107 6.92 16.40 1.21
N PRO A 108 7.04 15.11 1.59
CA PRO A 108 6.95 14.68 2.99
C PRO A 108 7.92 15.44 3.92
N SER A 109 9.13 15.73 3.44
CA SER A 109 10.19 16.41 4.21
C SER A 109 9.89 17.88 4.51
N SER A 110 9.17 18.57 3.63
CA SER A 110 8.89 20.02 3.75
C SER A 110 7.49 20.32 4.28
N LYS A 111 6.51 19.46 3.96
CA LYS A 111 5.11 19.62 4.34
C LYS A 111 4.51 18.26 4.72
N PRO A 112 4.93 17.67 5.86
CA PRO A 112 4.64 16.29 6.25
C PRO A 112 3.15 15.97 6.42
N LYS A 113 2.28 16.98 6.55
CA LYS A 113 0.83 16.80 6.66
C LYS A 113 0.07 17.11 5.36
N ASP A 114 0.66 17.83 4.42
CA ASP A 114 -0.04 18.26 3.20
C ASP A 114 0.18 17.29 2.05
N TRP A 115 1.32 16.60 1.99
CA TRP A 115 1.70 15.75 0.85
C TRP A 115 0.75 14.56 0.59
N PHE A 116 -0.01 14.12 1.59
CA PHE A 116 -1.01 13.06 1.47
C PHE A 116 -2.46 13.55 1.65
N LYS A 117 -2.67 14.84 1.98
CA LYS A 117 -4.01 15.41 2.23
C LYS A 117 -4.48 16.40 1.16
N LYS A 118 -3.53 17.01 0.45
CA LYS A 118 -3.79 18.03 -0.55
C LYS A 118 -3.37 17.49 -1.90
N ASP A 119 -4.34 16.84 -2.53
CA ASP A 119 -4.19 16.24 -3.84
C ASP A 119 -4.17 17.33 -4.90
N LEU A 120 -3.13 17.31 -5.72
CA LEU A 120 -3.03 18.07 -6.96
C LEU A 120 -3.54 17.25 -8.14
N TRP A 121 -3.39 15.93 -8.03
CA TRP A 121 -3.76 14.95 -9.03
C TRP A 121 -4.38 13.76 -8.31
N ASP A 122 -5.47 13.23 -8.86
CA ASP A 122 -6.25 12.16 -8.24
C ASP A 122 -6.72 11.18 -9.30
N ALA A 123 -6.12 9.99 -9.30
CA ALA A 123 -6.46 8.90 -10.20
C ALA A 123 -7.47 7.90 -9.59
N THR A 124 -8.17 8.27 -8.50
CA THR A 124 -9.15 7.41 -7.81
C THR A 124 -10.29 6.90 -8.69
N GLY A 125 -10.55 7.53 -9.84
CA GLY A 125 -11.47 6.98 -10.86
C GLY A 125 -11.03 5.63 -11.43
N LYS A 126 -9.82 5.15 -11.10
CA LYS A 126 -9.25 3.86 -11.48
C LYS A 126 -8.79 3.11 -10.24
N GLN A 127 -9.73 2.66 -9.41
CA GLN A 127 -9.37 1.92 -8.21
C GLN A 127 -8.72 0.57 -8.59
N SER A 128 -7.80 0.09 -7.74
CA SER A 128 -7.09 -1.16 -8.02
C SER A 128 -8.00 -2.38 -7.82
N GLU A 129 -8.31 -3.12 -8.88
CA GLU A 129 -9.04 -4.40 -8.77
C GLU A 129 -8.13 -5.59 -8.36
N ILE A 130 -7.21 -5.36 -7.42
CA ILE A 130 -6.23 -6.35 -7.00
C ILE A 130 -6.88 -7.36 -6.06
N LYS A 131 -6.92 -8.64 -6.47
CA LYS A 131 -7.72 -9.68 -5.80
C LYS A 131 -7.23 -10.02 -4.39
N ALA A 132 -5.94 -9.81 -4.11
CA ALA A 132 -5.35 -10.07 -2.81
C ALA A 132 -5.98 -9.20 -1.71
N PHE A 133 -6.20 -7.90 -1.97
CA PHE A 133 -6.83 -7.00 -1.00
C PHE A 133 -8.24 -7.47 -0.63
N LYS A 134 -9.04 -7.85 -1.63
CA LYS A 134 -10.38 -8.43 -1.44
C LYS A 134 -10.34 -9.74 -0.65
N THR A 135 -9.36 -10.60 -0.92
CA THR A 135 -9.20 -11.89 -0.24
C THR A 135 -8.85 -11.68 1.24
N ILE A 136 -7.89 -10.79 1.52
CA ILE A 136 -7.50 -10.42 2.88
C ILE A 136 -8.71 -9.81 3.60
N SER A 137 -9.38 -8.83 3.01
CA SER A 137 -10.59 -8.21 3.56
C SER A 137 -11.67 -9.22 3.93
N ASN A 138 -11.99 -10.15 3.03
CA ASN A 138 -13.00 -11.17 3.30
C ASN A 138 -12.60 -12.12 4.43
N SER A 139 -11.31 -12.41 4.59
CA SER A 139 -10.83 -13.25 5.69
C SER A 139 -11.07 -12.64 7.07
N LEU A 140 -11.11 -11.30 7.16
CA LEU A 140 -11.32 -10.57 8.42
C LEU A 140 -12.70 -10.81 9.03
N LYS A 141 -13.69 -11.17 8.20
CA LYS A 141 -15.04 -11.50 8.67
C LYS A 141 -15.05 -12.67 9.65
N ASN A 142 -14.04 -13.54 9.57
CA ASN A 142 -13.87 -14.69 10.49
C ASN A 142 -13.11 -14.32 11.78
N TYR A 143 -12.54 -13.11 11.86
CA TYR A 143 -11.71 -12.65 12.98
C TYR A 143 -12.03 -11.21 13.38
N PRO A 144 -13.27 -10.92 13.81
CA PRO A 144 -13.71 -9.54 14.07
C PRO A 144 -12.89 -8.82 15.16
N ASN A 145 -12.41 -9.55 16.17
CA ASN A 145 -11.65 -8.98 17.28
C ASN A 145 -10.21 -8.57 16.90
N ASP A 146 -9.62 -9.22 15.89
CA ASP A 146 -8.28 -8.93 15.41
C ASP A 146 -8.30 -8.19 14.06
N ALA A 147 -9.49 -7.88 13.53
CA ALA A 147 -9.66 -7.36 12.18
C ALA A 147 -8.85 -6.08 11.93
N GLN A 148 -8.84 -5.16 12.90
CA GLN A 148 -8.08 -3.90 12.79
C GLN A 148 -6.56 -4.13 12.81
N ASP A 149 -6.07 -5.06 13.63
CA ASP A 149 -4.65 -5.41 13.69
C ASP A 149 -4.20 -6.07 12.38
N ILE A 150 -5.01 -6.99 11.84
CA ILE A 150 -4.73 -7.68 10.57
C ILE A 150 -4.79 -6.69 9.39
N GLN A 151 -5.75 -5.77 9.37
CA GLN A 151 -5.81 -4.72 8.35
C GLN A 151 -4.55 -3.86 8.38
N SER A 152 -4.22 -3.34 9.56
CA SER A 152 -3.06 -2.45 9.74
C SER A 152 -1.74 -3.14 9.43
N LEU A 153 -1.62 -4.43 9.72
CA LEU A 153 -0.42 -5.21 9.44
C LEU A 153 -0.37 -5.70 8.00
N VAL A 154 -1.33 -6.52 7.58
CA VAL A 154 -1.25 -7.30 6.34
C VAL A 154 -1.49 -6.44 5.11
N LEU A 155 -2.50 -5.58 5.11
CA LEU A 155 -2.83 -4.76 3.93
C LEU A 155 -1.78 -3.68 3.69
N VAL A 156 -1.33 -3.01 4.76
CA VAL A 156 -0.26 -2.00 4.66
C VAL A 156 1.07 -2.66 4.28
N ALA A 157 1.42 -3.79 4.89
CA ALA A 157 2.65 -4.50 4.55
C ALA A 157 2.65 -5.00 3.10
N LEU A 158 1.51 -5.53 2.62
CA LEU A 158 1.36 -5.91 1.22
C LEU A 158 1.54 -4.69 0.30
N ALA A 159 0.89 -3.56 0.61
CA ALA A 159 1.05 -2.34 -0.18
C ALA A 159 2.51 -1.86 -0.22
N VAL A 160 3.23 -1.89 0.90
CA VAL A 160 4.66 -1.57 0.97
C VAL A 160 5.48 -2.50 0.06
N VAL A 161 5.28 -3.81 0.16
CA VAL A 161 5.99 -4.80 -0.67
C VAL A 161 5.69 -4.59 -2.16
N LEU A 162 4.43 -4.34 -2.52
CA LEU A 162 4.03 -4.05 -3.90
C LEU A 162 4.70 -2.78 -4.41
N LEU A 163 4.78 -1.72 -3.60
CA LEU A 163 5.43 -0.48 -3.99
C LEU A 163 6.93 -0.64 -4.20
N ILE A 164 7.62 -1.37 -3.32
CA ILE A 164 9.05 -1.63 -3.46
C ILE A 164 9.37 -2.33 -4.79
N ASN A 165 8.48 -3.21 -5.25
CA ASN A 165 8.74 -4.10 -6.38
C ASN A 165 7.99 -3.72 -7.68
N GLY A 166 6.97 -2.87 -7.64
CA GLY A 166 6.00 -2.72 -8.73
C GLY A 166 6.29 -1.61 -9.74
N PHE A 167 7.40 -0.89 -9.61
CA PHE A 167 7.73 0.21 -10.53
C PHE A 167 8.71 -0.17 -11.64
N ASP A 168 9.29 -1.36 -11.63
CA ASP A 168 10.41 -1.70 -12.53
C ASP A 168 10.08 -1.51 -14.01
N ILE A 169 8.86 -1.86 -14.41
CA ILE A 169 8.40 -1.79 -15.80
C ILE A 169 8.00 -0.37 -16.21
N ILE A 170 7.52 0.44 -15.26
CA ILE A 170 6.78 1.69 -15.57
C ILE A 170 7.37 2.96 -14.94
N LYS A 171 8.46 2.86 -14.18
CA LYS A 171 9.09 4.00 -13.47
C LYS A 171 9.37 5.21 -14.36
N HIS A 172 9.77 4.99 -15.61
CA HIS A 172 10.05 6.06 -16.57
C HIS A 172 8.84 6.98 -16.80
N GLU A 173 7.61 6.43 -16.82
CA GLU A 173 6.37 7.21 -16.96
C GLU A 173 6.08 8.07 -15.71
N PHE A 174 6.57 7.67 -14.53
CA PHE A 174 6.45 8.44 -13.29
C PHE A 174 7.55 9.50 -13.14
N LEU A 175 8.66 9.36 -13.86
CA LEU A 175 9.87 10.20 -13.77
C LEU A 175 10.06 11.13 -14.96
N VAL A 176 9.12 11.16 -15.91
CA VAL A 176 9.19 11.99 -17.14
C VAL A 176 9.62 13.42 -16.87
N TYR A 177 9.11 14.03 -15.79
CA TYR A 177 9.33 15.44 -15.49
C TYR A 177 10.29 15.71 -14.34
N GLN A 178 10.76 14.67 -13.63
CA GLN A 178 11.58 14.83 -12.45
C GLN A 178 12.46 13.60 -12.20
N PRO A 179 13.71 13.79 -11.75
CA PRO A 179 14.65 12.69 -11.53
C PRO A 179 14.26 11.78 -10.34
N SER A 180 13.33 12.24 -9.50
CA SER A 180 12.92 11.54 -8.28
C SER A 180 11.51 11.92 -7.90
N LEU A 181 10.74 10.95 -7.40
CA LEU A 181 9.37 11.14 -6.92
C LEU A 181 9.20 10.50 -5.55
N ALA A 182 8.76 11.27 -4.54
CA ALA A 182 8.52 10.72 -3.20
C ALA A 182 7.28 9.83 -3.22
N ILE A 183 7.37 8.63 -2.64
CA ILE A 183 6.30 7.62 -2.60
C ILE A 183 5.94 7.31 -1.15
N GLY A 184 4.65 7.20 -0.88
CA GLY A 184 4.19 6.59 0.37
C GLY A 184 2.85 5.90 0.27
N CYS A 185 2.50 5.20 1.35
CA CYS A 185 1.26 4.45 1.45
C CYS A 185 0.71 4.35 2.87
N GLY A 186 -0.55 3.95 2.99
CA GLY A 186 -1.28 3.78 4.24
C GLY A 186 -2.77 4.05 4.08
N TYR A 187 -3.50 4.10 5.18
CA TYR A 187 -4.95 4.37 5.15
C TYR A 187 -5.22 5.86 5.00
N GLU A 188 -6.27 6.23 4.26
CA GLU A 188 -6.70 7.64 4.14
C GLU A 188 -7.01 8.27 5.51
N THR A 189 -7.45 7.44 6.46
CA THR A 189 -7.71 7.79 7.85
C THR A 189 -6.79 7.00 8.79
N GLY A 190 -5.49 7.32 8.84
CA GLY A 190 -4.62 6.59 9.76
C GLY A 190 -3.14 6.95 9.75
N ILE A 191 -2.30 5.92 9.89
CA ILE A 191 -0.84 6.02 9.82
C ILE A 191 -0.43 6.04 8.36
N HIS A 192 0.53 6.92 8.05
CA HIS A 192 1.04 7.14 6.71
C HIS A 192 2.54 6.87 6.73
N TYR A 193 3.02 6.10 5.77
CA TYR A 193 4.43 5.75 5.67
C TYR A 193 5.02 6.33 4.39
N VAL A 194 6.18 6.95 4.51
CA VAL A 194 7.02 7.28 3.35
C VAL A 194 7.81 6.03 3.03
N VAL A 195 7.57 5.43 1.86
CA VAL A 195 8.24 4.20 1.42
C VAL A 195 9.61 4.53 0.86
N GLY A 196 9.76 5.68 0.20
CA GLY A 196 11.04 6.11 -0.36
C GLY A 196 10.88 7.13 -1.46
N ASN A 197 11.93 7.28 -2.24
CA ASN A 197 11.95 8.07 -3.46
C ASN A 197 12.13 7.13 -4.65
N LEU A 198 11.18 7.11 -5.58
CA LEU A 198 11.36 6.44 -6.86
C LEU A 198 12.38 7.19 -7.70
N THR A 199 13.33 6.44 -8.24
CA THR A 199 14.37 6.89 -9.17
C THR A 199 14.50 5.86 -10.31
N GLU A 200 15.35 6.13 -11.29
CA GLU A 200 15.65 5.16 -12.36
C GLU A 200 16.24 3.85 -11.82
N GLU A 201 16.90 3.89 -10.66
CA GLU A 201 17.47 2.71 -9.99
C GLU A 201 16.43 1.93 -9.16
N GLY A 202 15.19 2.40 -9.10
CA GLY A 202 14.13 1.86 -8.25
C GLY A 202 13.83 2.76 -7.05
N ILE A 203 13.13 2.23 -6.06
CA ILE A 203 12.83 2.97 -4.83
C ILE A 203 14.08 3.02 -3.95
N GLN A 204 14.49 4.22 -3.56
CA GLN A 204 15.54 4.47 -2.57
C GLN A 204 14.90 4.83 -1.23
N THR A 205 15.33 4.20 -0.13
CA THR A 205 14.79 4.50 1.20
C THR A 205 15.03 5.96 1.60
N PRO A 206 14.14 6.60 2.38
CA PRO A 206 14.30 7.98 2.84
C PRO A 206 15.57 8.23 3.67
#